data_AF-A0AA97M5G0-F1
#
_entry.id   AF-A0AA97M5G0-F1
#
_cell.length_a   1.000
_cell.length_b   1.000
_cell.length_c   1.000
_cell.angle_alpha   90.00
_cell.angle_beta   90.00
_cell.angle_gamma   90.00
#
_symmetry.space_group_name_H-M   'P 1'
#
loop_
_entity.id
_entity.type
_entity.pdbx_description
1 polymer ?
#
loop_
_entity_poly.entity_id
_entity_poly.type
_entity_poly.pdbx_seq_one_letter_code
_entity_poly.pdbx_strand_id
1 'polypeptide(L)'
;MDAVEASGQFWRDQVRQRWTVEQDREVLARLIDYDADPFEVELYELASDPQTLLIDRAQRRQAGQYERHVRRLKDRGRRARG
;
A
#
# COMPACT_ATOMS: atom_id res chain seq x y z
N MET A 1 6.63 11.67 20.39
CA MET A 1 5.69 11.20 19.35
C MET A 1 4.79 10.18 20.01
N ASP A 2 3.48 10.26 19.84
CA ASP A 2 2.55 9.26 20.39
C ASP A 2 2.82 7.90 19.72
N ALA A 3 2.74 6.80 20.49
CA ALA A 3 2.98 5.45 20.00
C ALA A 3 2.00 5.06 18.88
N VAL A 4 0.76 5.55 18.96
CA VAL A 4 -0.27 5.35 17.92
C VAL A 4 0.13 6.06 16.63
N GLU A 5 0.61 7.30 16.74
CA GLU A 5 1.05 8.08 15.58
C GLU A 5 2.32 7.48 14.94
N ALA A 6 3.25 6.97 15.75
CA ALA A 6 4.45 6.29 15.27
C ALA A 6 4.11 4.99 14.52
N SER A 7 3.22 4.16 15.08
CA SER A 7 2.73 2.94 14.45
C SER A 7 1.97 3.23 13.15
N GLY A 8 1.09 4.25 13.16
CA GLY A 8 0.37 4.69 11.97
C GLY A 8 1.32 5.20 10.88
N GLN A 9 2.39 5.92 11.25
CA GLN A 9 3.38 6.39 10.30
C GLN A 9 4.15 5.23 9.68
N PHE A 10 4.62 4.29 10.50
CA PHE A 10 5.30 3.08 10.03
C PHE A 10 4.44 2.28 9.05
N TRP A 11 3.17 2.05 9.37
CA TRP A 11 2.25 1.35 8.47
C TRP A 11 2.07 2.07 7.13
N ARG A 12 1.90 3.40 7.14
CA ARG A 12 1.77 4.19 5.89
C ARG A 12 3.03 4.10 5.03
N ASP A 13 4.21 4.13 5.66
CA ASP A 13 5.48 4.02 4.96
C ASP A 13 5.65 2.63 4.34
N GLN A 14 5.26 1.56 5.05
CA GLN A 14 5.23 0.21 4.49
C GLN A 14 4.27 0.07 3.31
N VAL A 15 3.03 0.57 3.42
CA VAL A 15 2.04 0.53 2.32
C VAL A 15 2.54 1.25 1.07
N ARG A 16 3.35 2.31 1.24
CA ARG A 16 3.95 3.02 0.10
C ARG A 16 5.11 2.28 -0.54
N GLN A 17 5.94 1.60 0.25
CA GLN A 17 7.17 0.96 -0.23
C GLN A 17 6.92 -0.45 -0.78
N ARG A 18 5.91 -1.16 -0.28
CA ARG A 18 5.58 -2.51 -0.76
C ARG A 18 5.10 -2.48 -2.21
N TRP A 19 5.22 -3.62 -2.89
CA TRP A 19 4.63 -3.86 -4.21
C TRP A 19 3.10 -3.84 -4.14
N THR A 20 2.45 -3.49 -5.25
CA THR A 20 0.98 -3.54 -5.33
C THR A 20 0.54 -4.99 -5.49
N VAL A 21 -0.66 -5.30 -5.03
CA VAL A 21 -1.25 -6.64 -5.24
C VAL A 21 -1.34 -6.95 -6.74
N GLU A 22 -1.59 -5.94 -7.59
CA GLU A 22 -1.54 -6.11 -9.04
C GLU A 22 -0.15 -6.50 -9.57
N GLN A 23 0.92 -5.90 -9.03
CA GLN A 23 2.29 -6.24 -9.43
C GLN A 23 2.65 -7.67 -8.99
N ASP A 24 2.29 -8.03 -7.75
CA ASP A 24 2.47 -9.40 -7.25
C ASP A 24 1.71 -10.39 -8.13
N ARG A 25 0.45 -10.09 -8.48
CA ARG A 25 -0.36 -10.90 -9.41
C ARG A 25 0.29 -11.08 -10.77
N GLU A 26 0.85 -10.01 -11.35
CA GLU A 26 1.53 -10.07 -12.65
C GLU A 26 2.79 -10.94 -12.62
N VAL A 27 3.55 -10.91 -11.51
CA VAL A 27 4.72 -11.77 -11.35
C VAL A 27 4.32 -13.22 -11.11
N LEU A 28 3.33 -13.46 -10.24
CA LEU A 28 2.81 -14.80 -9.97
C LEU A 28 2.27 -15.46 -11.25
N ALA A 29 1.59 -14.71 -12.12
CA ALA A 29 1.15 -15.24 -13.42
C ALA A 29 2.32 -15.78 -14.26
N ARG A 30 3.46 -15.06 -14.28
CA ARG A 30 4.65 -15.49 -15.02
C ARG A 30 5.36 -16.68 -14.38
N LEU A 31 5.33 -16.78 -13.05
CA LEU A 31 5.90 -17.90 -12.33
C LEU A 31 5.08 -19.18 -12.59
N ILE A 32 3.75 -19.08 -12.49
CA ILE A 32 2.82 -20.18 -12.79
C ILE A 32 2.93 -20.66 -14.24
N ASP A 33 3.12 -19.73 -15.19
CA ASP A 33 3.36 -20.08 -16.60
C ASP A 33 4.66 -20.90 -16.79
N TYR A 34 5.65 -20.71 -15.93
CA TYR A 34 6.92 -21.43 -15.96
C TYR A 34 6.85 -22.77 -15.21
N ASP A 35 6.32 -22.76 -13.99
CA ASP A 35 6.05 -23.93 -13.17
C ASP A 35 4.80 -23.67 -12.31
N ALA A 36 3.83 -24.56 -12.39
CA ALA A 36 2.56 -24.40 -11.70
C ALA A 36 2.66 -24.91 -10.25
N ASP A 37 3.54 -24.29 -9.47
CA ASP A 37 3.68 -24.60 -8.05
C ASP A 37 2.36 -24.29 -7.32
N PRO A 38 1.78 -25.25 -6.55
CA PRO A 38 0.50 -25.05 -5.89
C PRO A 38 0.44 -23.85 -4.95
N PHE A 39 1.55 -23.51 -4.28
CA PHE A 39 1.59 -22.36 -3.37
C PHE A 39 1.55 -21.04 -4.15
N GLU A 40 2.25 -20.96 -5.29
CA GLU A 40 2.20 -19.78 -6.16
C GLU A 40 0.82 -19.60 -6.80
N VAL A 41 0.14 -20.69 -7.14
CA VAL A 41 -1.25 -20.68 -7.61
C VAL A 41 -2.20 -20.12 -6.55
N GLU A 42 -2.11 -20.58 -5.30
CA GLU A 42 -2.92 -20.05 -4.19
C GLU A 42 -2.69 -18.55 -3.98
N LEU A 43 -1.44 -18.10 -4.04
CA LEU A 43 -1.10 -16.68 -3.94
C LEU A 43 -1.66 -15.87 -5.12
N TYR A 44 -1.62 -16.42 -6.34
CA TYR A 44 -2.17 -15.77 -7.52
C TYR A 44 -3.68 -15.64 -7.44
N GLU A 45 -4.38 -16.67 -6.95
CA GLU A 45 -5.82 -16.64 -6.74
C GLU A 45 -6.20 -15.57 -5.70
N LEU A 46 -5.47 -15.51 -4.58
CA LEU A 46 -5.66 -14.47 -3.57
C LEU A 46 -5.40 -13.07 -4.12
N ALA A 47 -4.34 -12.89 -4.92
CA ALA A 47 -4.02 -11.60 -5.54
C ALA A 47 -5.00 -11.25 -6.69
N SER A 48 -5.71 -12.24 -7.23
CA SER A 48 -6.75 -12.08 -8.24
C SER A 48 -8.13 -11.82 -7.63
N ASP A 49 -8.33 -12.05 -6.33
CA ASP A 49 -9.57 -11.74 -5.63
C ASP A 49 -9.88 -10.22 -5.71
N PRO A 50 -11.05 -9.82 -6.26
CA PRO A 50 -11.44 -8.42 -6.34
C PRO A 50 -11.43 -7.71 -4.99
N GLN A 51 -11.76 -8.39 -3.89
CA GLN A 51 -11.77 -7.78 -2.56
C GLN A 51 -10.34 -7.45 -2.10
N THR A 52 -9.37 -8.35 -2.30
CA THR A 52 -7.95 -8.08 -2.04
C THR A 52 -7.44 -6.85 -2.80
N LEU A 53 -7.77 -6.73 -4.09
CA LEU A 53 -7.41 -5.57 -4.91
C LEU A 53 -8.03 -4.26 -4.38
N LEU A 54 -9.30 -4.29 -3.99
CA LEU A 54 -9.99 -3.12 -3.45
C LEU A 54 -9.36 -2.66 -2.12
N ILE A 55 -8.98 -3.60 -1.27
CA ILE A 55 -8.34 -3.31 0.02
C ILE A 55 -6.97 -2.65 -0.20
N ASP A 56 -6.10 -3.19 -1.05
CA ASP A 56 -4.79 -2.59 -1.31
C ASP A 56 -4.91 -1.16 -1.84
N ARG A 57 -5.80 -0.93 -2.81
CA ARG A 57 -6.08 0.39 -3.36
C ARG A 57 -6.59 1.36 -2.30
N ALA A 58 -7.50 0.92 -1.44
CA ALA A 58 -8.04 1.74 -0.35
C ALA A 58 -6.95 2.13 0.65
N GLN A 59 -6.11 1.19 1.05
CA GLN A 59 -4.99 1.43 1.98
C GLN A 59 -3.99 2.44 1.40
N ARG A 60 -3.58 2.26 0.14
CA ARG A 60 -2.68 3.19 -0.56
C ARG A 60 -3.29 4.57 -0.72
N ARG A 61 -4.58 4.65 -1.06
CA ARG A 61 -5.31 5.92 -1.15
C ARG A 61 -5.31 6.62 0.20
N GLN A 62 -5.62 5.92 1.29
CA GLN A 62 -5.63 6.48 2.64
C GLN A 62 -4.24 7.00 3.05
N ALA A 63 -3.19 6.21 2.82
CA ALA A 63 -1.81 6.63 3.09
C ALA A 63 -1.44 7.92 2.32
N GLY A 64 -1.78 8.00 1.03
CA GLY A 64 -1.53 9.18 0.20
C GLY A 64 -2.37 10.40 0.59
N GLN A 65 -3.63 10.20 1.03
CA GLN A 65 -4.45 11.31 1.55
C GLN A 65 -3.86 11.88 2.84
N TYR A 66 -3.38 11.02 3.74
CA TYR A 66 -2.75 11.45 4.99
C TYR A 66 -1.49 12.28 4.72
N GLU A 67 -0.63 11.84 3.81
CA GLU A 67 0.57 12.61 3.42
C GLU A 67 0.21 13.99 2.89
N ARG A 68 -0.80 14.08 2.01
CA ARG A 68 -1.29 15.38 1.50
C ARG A 68 -1.81 16.26 2.64
N HIS A 69 -2.54 15.68 3.59
CA HIS A 69 -3.04 16.41 4.75
C HIS A 69 -1.88 16.98 5.59
N VAL A 70 -0.89 16.14 5.93
CA VAL A 70 0.30 16.57 6.69
C VAL A 70 1.08 17.66 5.96
N ARG A 71 1.26 17.56 4.63
CA ARG A 71 1.93 18.61 3.84
C ARG A 71 1.16 19.93 3.92
N ARG A 72 -0.17 19.92 3.76
CA ARG A 72 -1.00 21.13 3.89
C ARG A 72 -0.90 21.77 5.27
N LEU A 73 -0.82 20.97 6.34
CA LEU A 73 -0.64 21.49 7.70
C LEU A 73 0.71 22.18 7.86
N LYS A 74 1.79 21.57 7.36
CA LYS A 74 3.13 22.16 7.38
C LYS A 74 3.17 23.48 6.59
N ASP A 75 2.53 23.53 5.43
CA ASP A 75 2.48 24.73 4.59
C ASP A 75 1.70 25.88 5.27
N ARG A 76 0.57 25.57 5.91
CA ARG A 76 -0.18 26.56 6.72
C ARG A 76 0.67 27.10 7.88
N GLY A 77 1.37 26.22 8.59
CA GLY A 77 2.27 26.62 9.69
C GLY A 77 3.41 27.52 9.22
N ARG A 78 3.95 27.30 8.01
CA ARG A 78 4.96 28.18 7.40
C ARG A 78 4.38 29.57 7.07
N ARG A 79 3.18 29.62 6.48
CA ARG A 79 2.52 30.89 6.14
C ARG A 79 2.10 31.72 7.35
N ALA A 80 1.83 31.10 8.50
CA ALA A 80 1.48 31.80 9.73
C ALA A 80 2.69 32.31 10.54
N ARG A 81 3.91 31.90 10.16
CA ARG A 81 5.16 32.27 10.85
C ARG A 81 6.01 33.29 10.08
N GLY A 82 5.59 33.69 8.88
CA GLY A 82 6.19 34.76 8.09
C GLY A 82 5.20 35.91 7.96
#